data_AF-A0A848B3H5-F1
#
_entry.id   AF-A0A848B3H5-F1
#
_cell.length_a   1.000
_cell.length_b   1.000
_cell.length_c   1.000
_cell.angle_alpha   90.00
_cell.angle_beta   90.00
_cell.angle_gamma   90.00
#
_symmetry.space_group_name_H-M   'P 1'
#
loop_
_entity.id
_entity.type
_entity.pdbx_description
1 polymer ?
#
loop_
_entity_poly.entity_id
_entity_poly.type
_entity_poly.pdbx_seq_one_letter_code
_entity_poly.pdbx_strand_id
1 'polypeptide(L)' 'MMDDTTREMLAHYNARSYAKPRSMPEVTARYNLKRQQYQDLRKMDAPNHEQLSMLYAEAKVLGWVLGKEEKTVIRELNS' A
#
# COMPACT_ATOMS: atom_id res chain seq x y z
N MET A 1 -4.20 -23.75 33.71
CA MET A 1 -5.53 -23.28 33.26
C MET A 1 -5.39 -21.77 33.08
N MET A 2 -5.60 -21.22 31.89
CA MET A 2 -5.60 -19.76 31.71
C MET A 2 -6.83 -19.18 32.40
N ASP A 3 -6.65 -18.12 33.18
CA ASP A 3 -7.77 -17.40 33.78
C ASP A 3 -8.52 -16.55 32.73
N ASP A 4 -9.78 -16.24 33.01
CA ASP A 4 -10.64 -15.52 32.06
C ASP A 4 -10.10 -14.13 31.73
N THR A 5 -9.41 -13.48 32.67
CA THR A 5 -8.73 -12.20 32.48
C THR A 5 -7.65 -12.27 31.40
N THR A 6 -6.82 -13.32 31.44
CA THR A 6 -5.77 -13.57 30.44
C THR A 6 -6.39 -13.85 29.07
N ARG A 7 -7.53 -14.54 29.03
CA ARG A 7 -8.26 -14.85 27.80
C ARG A 7 -8.84 -13.60 27.14
N GLU A 8 -9.40 -12.71 27.95
CA GLU A 8 -9.98 -11.44 27.51
C GLU A 8 -8.89 -10.46 27.03
N MET A 9 -7.76 -10.38 27.74
CA MET A 9 -6.60 -9.59 27.32
C MET A 9 -6.01 -10.08 26.00
N LEU A 10 -5.87 -11.39 25.79
CA LEU A 10 -5.40 -11.96 24.53
C LEU A 10 -6.39 -11.70 23.38
N ALA A 11 -7.71 -11.77 23.62
CA ALA A 11 -8.71 -11.44 22.62
C ALA A 11 -8.63 -9.97 22.19
N HIS A 12 -8.49 -9.04 23.15
CA HIS A 12 -8.32 -7.61 22.87
C HIS A 12 -6.98 -7.28 22.18
N TYR A 13 -5.89 -7.94 22.58
CA TYR A 13 -4.59 -7.80 21.94
C TYR A 13 -4.63 -8.28 20.50
N ASN A 14 -5.20 -9.46 20.24
CA ASN A 14 -5.39 -9.96 18.87
C ASN A 14 -6.29 -9.05 18.03
N ALA A 15 -7.37 -8.51 18.61
CA ALA A 15 -8.26 -7.59 17.89
C ALA A 15 -7.60 -6.25 17.51
N ARG A 16 -6.61 -5.77 18.27
CA ARG A 16 -5.82 -4.56 17.93
C ARG A 16 -4.62 -4.85 17.04
N SER A 17 -4.03 -6.05 17.12
CA SER A 17 -2.80 -6.41 16.42
C SER A 17 -3.00 -6.84 14.97
N TYR A 18 -4.20 -7.31 14.59
CA TYR A 18 -4.54 -7.54 13.19
C TYR A 18 -5.22 -6.31 12.62
N ALA A 19 -4.43 -5.34 12.13
CA ALA A 19 -4.96 -4.38 11.18
C ALA A 19 -5.67 -5.18 10.08
N LYS A 20 -6.99 -4.97 9.91
CA LYS A 20 -7.77 -5.71 8.92
C LYS A 20 -7.07 -5.58 7.56
N PRO A 21 -6.87 -6.70 6.83
CA PRO A 21 -6.39 -6.63 5.46
C PRO A 21 -7.26 -5.65 4.68
N ARG A 22 -6.62 -4.78 3.89
CA ARG A 22 -7.35 -3.84 3.04
C ARG A 22 -8.23 -4.62 2.06
N SER A 23 -9.43 -4.12 1.83
CA SER A 23 -10.30 -4.61 0.78
C SER A 23 -9.71 -4.30 -0.60
N MET A 24 -10.06 -5.09 -1.62
CA MET A 24 -9.59 -4.85 -2.99
C MET A 24 -9.94 -3.44 -3.53
N PRO A 25 -11.13 -2.87 -3.26
CA PRO A 25 -11.42 -1.49 -3.62
C PRO A 25 -10.47 -0.47 -2.99
N GLU A 26 -10.09 -0.66 -1.72
CA GLU A 26 -9.12 0.21 -1.03
C GLU A 26 -7.71 0.08 -1.63
N VAL A 27 -7.30 -1.14 -2.02
CA VAL A 27 -6.04 -1.36 -2.72
C VAL A 27 -6.04 -0.64 -4.06
N THR A 28 -7.13 -0.74 -4.83
CA THR A 28 -7.30 -0.03 -6.11
C THR A 28 -7.23 1.48 -5.94
N ALA A 29 -7.95 2.04 -4.98
CA ALA A 29 -7.93 3.47 -4.69
C ALA A 29 -6.52 3.96 -4.33
N ARG A 30 -5.81 3.21 -3.50
CA ARG A 30 -4.42 3.52 -3.13
C ARG A 30 -3.46 3.41 -4.30
N TYR A 31 -3.60 2.39 -5.13
CA TYR A 31 -2.78 2.22 -6.32
C TYR A 31 -2.89 3.45 -7.24
N ASN A 32 -4.12 3.88 -7.53
CA ASN A 32 -4.39 5.06 -8.36
C ASN A 32 -3.82 6.34 -7.73
N LEU A 33 -4.00 6.51 -6.42
CA LEU A 33 -3.45 7.66 -5.69
C LEU A 33 -1.93 7.72 -5.77
N LYS A 34 -1.24 6.59 -5.52
CA LYS A 34 0.22 6.52 -5.54
C LYS A 34 0.79 6.72 -6.94
N ARG A 35 0.11 6.19 -7.95
CA ARG A 35 0.43 6.44 -9.36
C ARG A 35 0.36 7.92 -9.69
N GLN A 36 -0.73 8.59 -9.31
CA GLN A 36 -0.90 10.02 -9.54
C GLN A 36 0.19 10.85 -8.83
N GLN A 37 0.44 10.57 -7.55
CA GLN A 37 1.50 11.24 -6.79
C GLN A 37 2.89 11.06 -7.41
N TYR A 38 3.19 9.85 -7.91
CA TYR A 38 4.44 9.59 -8.63
C TYR A 38 4.55 10.43 -9.90
N GLN A 39 3.49 10.45 -10.72
CA GLN A 39 3.45 11.21 -11.98
C GLN A 39 3.58 12.71 -11.75
N ASP A 40 2.90 13.24 -10.73
CA ASP A 40 2.96 14.67 -10.39
C ASP A 40 4.34 15.06 -9.89
N LEU A 41 4.92 14.28 -8.97
CA LEU A 41 6.26 14.52 -8.46
C LEU A 41 7.30 14.46 -9.58
N ARG A 42 7.20 13.49 -10.50
CA ARG A 42 8.14 13.32 -11.63
C ARG A 42 8.13 14.50 -12.62
N LYS A 43 7.04 15.27 -12.68
CA LYS A 43 6.90 16.45 -13.55
C LYS A 43 7.43 17.74 -12.93
N MET A 44 7.82 17.72 -11.66
CA MET A 44 8.41 18.88 -11.00
C MET A 44 9.82 19.15 -11.54
N ASP A 45 10.25 20.41 -11.52
CA ASP A 45 11.56 20.85 -12.02
C ASP A 45 12.73 20.25 -11.23
N ALA A 46 12.56 20.13 -9.91
CA ALA A 46 13.53 19.50 -9.00
C ALA A 46 12.82 18.45 -8.11
N PRO A 47 12.53 17.25 -8.65
CA PRO A 47 11.79 16.24 -7.91
C PRO A 47 12.66 15.59 -6.84
N ASN A 48 12.08 15.34 -5.66
CA ASN A 48 12.78 14.59 -4.62
C ASN A 48 12.92 13.12 -5.04
N HIS A 49 14.16 12.67 -5.25
CA HIS A 49 14.49 11.32 -5.69
C HIS A 49 14.11 10.21 -4.71
N GLU A 50 14.19 10.47 -3.41
CA GLU A 50 13.81 9.51 -2.37
C GLU A 50 12.30 9.30 -2.39
N GLN A 51 11.53 10.39 -2.42
CA GLN A 51 10.07 10.34 -2.51
C GLN A 51 9.61 9.66 -3.80
N LEU A 52 10.27 9.93 -4.94
CA LEU A 52 10.00 9.23 -6.20
C LEU A 52 10.19 7.72 -6.07
N SER A 53 11.31 7.30 -5.47
CA SER A 53 11.64 5.88 -5.31
C SER A 53 10.64 5.16 -4.40
N MET A 54 10.23 5.83 -3.31
CA MET A 54 9.19 5.32 -2.40
C MET A 54 7.84 5.17 -3.09
N LEU A 55 7.36 6.21 -3.78
CA LEU A 55 6.08 6.17 -4.49
C LEU A 55 6.08 5.11 -5.60
N TYR A 56 7.19 4.97 -6.31
CA TYR A 56 7.36 3.94 -7.34
C TYR A 56 7.28 2.52 -6.75
N ALA A 57 7.99 2.26 -5.65
CA ALA A 57 7.96 0.96 -4.97
C ALA A 57 6.56 0.64 -4.40
N GLU A 58 5.91 1.61 -3.76
CA GLU A 58 4.56 1.45 -3.23
C GLU A 58 3.54 1.14 -4.34
N ALA A 59 3.59 1.88 -5.46
CA ALA A 59 2.69 1.64 -6.59
C ALA A 59 2.92 0.26 -7.23
N LYS A 60 4.18 -0.19 -7.34
CA LYS A 60 4.51 -1.55 -7.81
C LYS A 60 3.89 -2.64 -6.94
N VAL A 61 4.11 -2.57 -5.63
CA VAL A 61 3.57 -3.55 -4.68
C VAL A 61 2.04 -3.58 -4.76
N LEU A 62 1.38 -2.42 -4.79
CA LEU A 62 -0.07 -2.34 -4.91
C LEU A 62 -0.55 -2.93 -6.26
N GLY A 63 0.16 -2.66 -7.36
CA GLY A 63 -0.15 -3.23 -8.67
C GLY A 63 -0.06 -4.76 -8.67
N TRP A 64 0.96 -5.34 -8.04
CA TRP A 64 1.10 -6.79 -7.90
C TRP A 64 0.00 -7.41 -7.04
N VAL A 65 -0.41 -6.75 -5.95
CA VAL A 65 -1.55 -7.19 -5.13
C VAL A 65 -2.85 -7.19 -5.93
N LEU A 66 -3.00 -6.28 -6.90
CA LEU A 66 -4.12 -6.24 -7.84
C LEU A 66 -3.99 -7.27 -8.99
N GLY A 67 -2.94 -8.09 -9.01
CA GLY A 67 -2.70 -9.09 -10.06
C GLY A 67 -2.18 -8.50 -11.37
N LYS A 68 -1.69 -7.25 -11.37
CA LYS A 68 -1.10 -6.64 -12.57
C LYS A 68 0.31 -7.18 -12.81
N GLU A 69 0.62 -7.45 -14.08
CA GLU A 69 1.99 -7.76 -14.50
C GLU A 69 2.92 -6.55 -14.33
N GLU A 70 4.20 -6.82 -14.06
CA GLU A 70 5.26 -5.81 -13.91
C GLU A 70 5.28 -4.80 -15.07
N LYS A 71 5.24 -5.29 -16.32
CA LYS A 71 5.25 -4.44 -17.52
C LYS A 71 4.04 -3.51 -17.57
N THR A 72 2.87 -3.98 -17.12
CA THR A 72 1.64 -3.18 -17.07
C THR A 72 1.75 -2.07 -16.03
N VAL A 73 2.27 -2.38 -14.84
CA VAL A 73 2.46 -1.38 -13.77
C VAL A 73 3.47 -0.31 -14.19
N ILE A 74 4.61 -0.72 -14.77
CA ILE A 74 5.62 0.22 -15.30
C ILE A 74 5.02 1.14 -16.36
N ARG A 75 4.24 0.59 -17.29
CA ARG A 75 3.58 1.39 -18.34
C ARG A 75 2.62 2.40 -17.74
N GLU A 76 1.79 1.99 -16.78
CA GLU A 76 0.81 2.87 -16.13
C GLU A 76 1.48 3.99 -15.31
N LEU A 77 2.61 3.72 -14.64
CA LEU A 77 3.37 4.73 -13.89
C LEU A 77 4.06 5.75 -14.80
N ASN A 78 4.44 5.34 -16.02
CA ASN A 78 5.16 6.17 -16.97
C ASN A 78 4.26 6.82 -18.05
N SER A 79 2.95 6.55 -18.00
CA SER A 79 1.95 7.23 -18.81
C SER A 79 1.76 8.66 -18.32
#